data_AF-A0A8T4DVV8-F1
#
_entry.id   AF-A0A8T4DVV8-F1
#
_cell.length_a   1.000
_cell.length_b   1.000
_cell.length_c   1.000
_cell.angle_alpha   90.00
_cell.angle_beta   90.00
_cell.angle_gamma   90.00
#
_symmetry.space_group_name_H-M   'P 1'
#
loop_
_entity.id
_entity.type
_entity.pdbx_description
1 polymer ?
#
loop_
_entity_poly.entity_id
_entity_poly.type
_entity_poly.pdbx_seq_one_letter_code
_entity_poly.pdbx_strand_id
1 'polypeptide(L)'
;MKTNYVTVMIAGLILCCGLTVSSSPFQMTDTVLQTWGQHSSIAAFDGEVIDQQQPHNGTFGFIGVVPLLPGVNISLAQSFIPQKQMLTHIAVQIGKNATTTSPYMIAIRSALQGDNIAVSFVPAEEILTENFSWVSFRFENVKLTVNETYWMVCYTANVTDNFYVWLANSTNPYPNGTVAISFDDGQSWTNETTVDMTFITYGLDATELDLTLRGGLGIHYTIRNIGAVNATGVQISLQVTGGIFDMINITEDGIFASPLPPYMTIGGRALPLGLGPIQVTMSVRAGNALEVTKTADGFVLFFFVILQ
;
A
#
# COMPACT_ATOMS: atom_id res chain seq x y z
N MET A 1 -34.85 13.32 23.95
CA MET A 1 -33.47 12.91 24.29
C MET A 1 -33.18 11.60 23.56
N LYS A 2 -32.39 11.64 22.48
CA LYS A 2 -31.82 10.42 21.87
C LYS A 2 -30.57 10.08 22.68
N THR A 3 -30.66 9.10 23.56
CA THR A 3 -29.47 8.55 24.22
C THR A 3 -28.61 7.91 23.13
N ASN A 4 -27.33 8.30 23.04
CA ASN A 4 -26.38 7.73 22.08
C ASN A 4 -26.16 6.24 22.41
N TYR A 5 -26.93 5.36 21.76
CA TYR A 5 -26.80 3.90 21.89
C TYR A 5 -25.41 3.40 21.50
N VAL A 6 -24.65 4.17 20.70
CA VAL A 6 -23.30 3.83 20.26
C VAL A 6 -22.30 3.81 21.43
N THR A 7 -22.33 4.83 22.29
CA THR A 7 -21.43 4.92 23.47
C THR A 7 -21.71 3.82 24.48
N VAL A 8 -22.98 3.40 24.62
CA VAL A 8 -23.39 2.32 25.56
C VAL A 8 -23.01 0.94 25.02
N MET A 9 -23.03 0.72 23.70
CA MET A 9 -22.56 -0.56 23.13
C MET A 9 -21.05 -0.74 23.24
N ILE A 10 -20.25 0.30 23.01
CA ILE A 10 -18.78 0.22 23.17
C ILE A 10 -18.40 -0.05 24.63
N ALA A 11 -19.06 0.62 25.60
CA ALA A 11 -18.82 0.35 27.02
C ALA A 11 -19.39 -1.00 27.51
N GLY A 12 -20.51 -1.46 26.94
CA GLY A 12 -21.17 -2.71 27.33
C GLY A 12 -20.52 -3.98 26.77
N LEU A 13 -19.82 -3.89 25.63
CA LEU A 13 -19.11 -5.00 24.99
C LEU A 13 -17.78 -5.37 25.68
N ILE A 14 -17.25 -4.50 26.53
CA ILE A 14 -16.00 -4.73 27.28
C ILE A 14 -16.13 -5.87 28.31
N LEU A 15 -17.35 -6.28 28.68
CA LEU A 15 -17.57 -7.20 29.81
C LEU A 15 -17.66 -8.70 29.47
N CYS A 16 -17.73 -9.11 28.19
CA CYS A 16 -18.15 -10.47 27.83
C CYS A 16 -17.13 -11.34 27.06
N CYS A 17 -15.91 -10.87 26.80
CA CYS A 17 -14.88 -11.66 26.11
C CYS A 17 -13.69 -11.82 27.05
N GLY A 18 -13.39 -13.06 27.49
CA GLY A 18 -12.28 -13.41 28.37
C GLY A 18 -10.88 -13.27 27.76
N LEU A 19 -10.64 -12.19 27.02
CA LEU A 19 -9.34 -11.87 26.44
C LEU A 19 -8.45 -11.25 27.54
N THR A 20 -7.47 -12.02 28.02
CA THR A 20 -6.40 -11.48 28.86
C THR A 20 -5.41 -10.75 27.97
N VAL A 21 -5.28 -9.44 28.15
CA VAL A 21 -4.32 -8.63 27.39
C VAL A 21 -2.91 -8.95 27.88
N SER A 22 -2.18 -9.80 27.16
CA SER A 22 -0.76 -10.08 27.37
C SER A 22 0.05 -9.40 26.27
N SER A 23 0.68 -8.26 26.57
CA SER A 23 1.59 -7.59 25.63
C SER A 23 3.02 -8.14 25.75
N SER A 24 3.45 -8.94 24.79
CA SER A 24 4.85 -9.37 24.67
C SER A 24 5.67 -8.31 23.88
N PRO A 25 6.92 -8.00 24.25
CA PRO A 25 7.79 -7.17 23.42
C PRO A 25 8.10 -7.89 22.10
N PHE A 26 7.85 -7.22 20.98
CA PHE A 26 7.99 -7.76 19.63
C PHE A 26 9.46 -7.80 19.16
N GLN A 27 9.85 -8.91 18.54
CA GLN A 27 11.07 -9.02 17.74
C GLN A 27 10.66 -9.43 16.32
N MET A 28 11.12 -8.66 15.33
CA MET A 28 10.78 -8.83 13.92
C MET A 28 11.65 -9.96 13.34
N THR A 29 11.04 -11.02 12.83
CA THR A 29 11.74 -12.09 12.10
C THR A 29 11.16 -12.21 10.71
N ASP A 30 11.93 -11.75 9.72
CA ASP A 30 11.62 -11.92 8.30
C ASP A 30 11.75 -13.40 7.92
N THR A 31 10.64 -14.04 7.54
CA THR A 31 10.66 -15.40 6.98
C THR A 31 10.38 -15.31 5.48
N VAL A 32 11.35 -15.74 4.67
CA VAL A 32 11.28 -15.67 3.21
C VAL A 32 10.69 -16.97 2.66
N LEU A 33 9.60 -16.87 1.92
CA LEU A 33 9.05 -17.93 1.07
C LEU A 33 8.97 -17.41 -0.39
N GLN A 34 9.58 -18.17 -1.30
CA GLN A 34 9.73 -17.81 -2.71
C GLN A 34 8.62 -18.36 -3.58
N THR A 35 8.14 -17.58 -4.55
CA THR A 35 7.99 -17.95 -5.98
C THR A 35 7.68 -16.70 -6.83
N TRP A 36 8.13 -16.67 -8.08
CA TRP A 36 8.04 -15.53 -9.00
C TRP A 36 6.71 -15.57 -9.78
N GLY A 37 5.92 -14.49 -9.76
CA GLY A 37 4.69 -14.36 -10.56
C GLY A 37 3.59 -13.51 -9.91
N GLN A 38 3.61 -13.34 -8.59
CA GLN A 38 2.88 -12.29 -7.87
C GLN A 38 3.74 -11.85 -6.68
N HIS A 39 3.77 -10.54 -6.46
CA HIS A 39 4.49 -9.87 -5.36
C HIS A 39 5.99 -10.17 -5.31
N SER A 40 6.76 -9.27 -5.95
CA SER A 40 8.14 -9.05 -5.51
C SER A 40 8.10 -8.84 -4.00
N SER A 41 8.86 -9.63 -3.22
CA SER A 41 9.17 -9.23 -1.85
C SER A 41 9.87 -7.89 -1.96
N ILE A 42 9.11 -6.82 -1.78
CA ILE A 42 9.63 -5.47 -1.71
C ILE A 42 10.55 -5.52 -0.50
N ALA A 43 11.85 -5.69 -0.76
CA ALA A 43 12.88 -5.46 0.23
C ALA A 43 12.55 -4.12 0.87
N ALA A 44 12.66 -4.03 2.21
CA ALA A 44 12.41 -2.80 2.93
C ALA A 44 13.00 -1.64 2.13
N PHE A 45 12.14 -0.69 1.72
CA PHE A 45 12.59 0.37 0.83
C PHE A 45 13.71 1.11 1.57
N ASP A 46 14.89 1.17 0.95
CA ASP A 46 15.99 1.93 1.51
C ASP A 46 15.52 3.38 1.73
N GLY A 47 15.61 3.85 2.98
CA GLY A 47 15.11 5.16 3.41
C GLY A 47 13.66 5.20 3.94
N GLU A 48 12.94 4.07 4.04
CA GLU A 48 11.62 4.03 4.68
C GLU A 48 11.72 4.45 6.16
N VAL A 49 10.82 5.33 6.58
CA VAL A 49 10.75 5.81 7.96
C VAL A 49 9.32 5.79 8.47
N ILE A 50 9.18 5.74 9.80
CA ILE A 50 7.89 5.98 10.46
C ILE A 50 7.45 7.41 10.11
N ASP A 51 6.24 7.53 9.59
CA ASP A 51 5.58 8.81 9.30
C ASP A 51 4.81 9.29 10.54
N GLN A 52 3.97 8.43 11.11
CA GLN A 52 3.15 8.74 12.30
C GLN A 52 2.64 7.47 12.96
N GLN A 53 2.19 7.60 14.21
CA GLN A 53 1.75 6.45 15.00
C GLN A 53 0.81 6.82 16.13
N GLN A 54 -0.04 5.84 16.47
CA GLN A 54 -0.72 5.69 17.74
C GLN A 54 -0.42 4.28 18.29
N PRO A 55 0.59 4.09 19.15
CA PRO A 55 0.96 2.77 19.65
C PRO A 55 0.23 2.36 20.93
N HIS A 56 -0.45 3.28 21.61
CA HIS A 56 -1.06 3.02 22.90
C HIS A 56 -2.39 2.29 22.74
N ASN A 57 -2.61 1.24 23.51
CA ASN A 57 -3.88 0.52 23.58
C ASN A 57 -4.51 0.65 24.98
N GLY A 58 -5.78 0.29 25.09
CA GLY A 58 -6.57 0.33 26.33
C GLY A 58 -8.04 -0.07 26.13
N THR A 59 -8.50 -0.15 24.89
CA THR A 59 -9.80 -0.67 24.48
C THR A 59 -9.69 -1.28 23.08
N PHE A 60 -10.80 -1.56 22.42
CA PHE A 60 -10.84 -2.15 21.08
C PHE A 60 -12.14 -1.85 20.34
N GLY A 61 -12.11 -2.05 19.02
CA GLY A 61 -13.29 -2.05 18.15
C GLY A 61 -13.39 -3.35 17.34
N PHE A 62 -14.61 -3.75 17.00
CA PHE A 62 -14.87 -4.93 16.17
C PHE A 62 -14.91 -4.57 14.69
N ILE A 63 -14.44 -5.49 13.86
CA ILE A 63 -14.55 -5.44 12.40
C ILE A 63 -15.13 -6.78 11.93
N GLY A 64 -16.15 -6.76 11.10
CA GLY A 64 -16.84 -7.97 10.64
C GLY A 64 -18.20 -8.21 11.30
N VAL A 65 -18.70 -9.44 11.18
CA VAL A 65 -20.00 -9.85 11.75
C VAL A 65 -19.78 -10.55 13.08
N VAL A 66 -20.15 -9.89 14.18
CA VAL A 66 -20.01 -10.43 15.53
C VAL A 66 -21.27 -11.18 15.98
N PRO A 67 -21.17 -12.25 16.79
CA PRO A 67 -22.33 -13.00 17.29
C PRO A 67 -23.36 -12.16 18.05
N LEU A 68 -22.93 -11.05 18.68
CA LEU A 68 -23.82 -10.17 19.43
C LEU A 68 -24.74 -9.33 18.52
N LEU A 69 -24.32 -9.09 17.27
CA LEU A 69 -25.03 -8.26 16.29
C LEU A 69 -25.16 -9.04 14.98
N PRO A 70 -25.96 -10.11 14.95
CA PRO A 70 -26.07 -10.97 13.77
C PRO A 70 -26.61 -10.18 12.58
N GLY A 71 -25.95 -10.34 11.43
CA GLY A 71 -26.31 -9.67 10.17
C GLY A 71 -25.80 -8.23 10.03
N VAL A 72 -25.06 -7.72 11.01
CA VAL A 72 -24.43 -6.38 10.97
C VAL A 72 -22.94 -6.56 10.66
N ASN A 73 -22.49 -6.08 9.50
CA ASN A 73 -21.07 -6.07 9.16
C ASN A 73 -20.44 -4.73 9.59
N ILE A 74 -19.57 -4.79 10.60
CA ILE A 74 -18.95 -3.59 11.16
C ILE A 74 -17.67 -3.27 10.38
N SER A 75 -17.51 -2.01 9.99
CA SER A 75 -16.24 -1.48 9.46
C SER A 75 -15.76 -0.33 10.34
N LEU A 76 -14.45 -0.21 10.49
CA LEU A 76 -13.81 0.84 11.26
C LEU A 76 -12.87 1.64 10.38
N ALA A 77 -12.78 2.94 10.62
CA ALA A 77 -11.81 3.79 9.98
C ALA A 77 -11.10 4.67 11.01
N GLN A 78 -9.83 4.94 10.77
CA GLN A 78 -9.05 5.96 11.49
C GLN A 78 -8.59 6.98 10.46
N SER A 79 -8.78 8.27 10.73
CA SER A 79 -8.17 9.31 9.89
C SER A 79 -6.74 9.60 10.34
N PHE A 80 -5.91 10.01 9.37
CA PHE A 80 -4.54 10.44 9.58
C PHE A 80 -4.17 11.53 8.58
N ILE A 81 -3.08 12.26 8.87
CA ILE A 81 -2.55 13.32 8.01
C ILE A 81 -1.10 12.98 7.68
N PRO A 82 -0.77 12.52 6.46
CA PRO A 82 0.57 12.08 6.11
C PRO A 82 1.56 13.26 6.12
N GLN A 83 2.76 13.01 6.61
CA GLN A 83 3.92 13.91 6.51
C GLN A 83 4.89 13.47 5.41
N LYS A 84 4.70 12.25 4.88
CA LYS A 84 5.39 11.68 3.72
C LYS A 84 4.47 11.60 2.51
N GLN A 85 5.05 11.81 1.32
CA GLN A 85 4.29 11.82 0.06
C GLN A 85 4.00 10.42 -0.47
N MET A 86 4.81 9.42 -0.11
CA MET A 86 4.59 8.03 -0.49
C MET A 86 4.26 7.23 0.76
N LEU A 87 3.06 6.65 0.82
CA LEU A 87 2.70 5.65 1.82
C LEU A 87 3.15 4.27 1.31
N THR A 88 3.94 3.58 2.11
CA THR A 88 4.53 2.28 1.75
C THR A 88 3.95 1.13 2.57
N HIS A 89 3.64 1.40 3.85
CA HIS A 89 3.20 0.37 4.79
C HIS A 89 2.37 0.99 5.92
N ILE A 90 1.35 0.24 6.37
CA ILE A 90 0.63 0.48 7.62
C ILE A 90 0.70 -0.75 8.52
N ALA A 91 1.06 -0.58 9.78
CA ALA A 91 0.89 -1.60 10.81
C ALA A 91 -0.30 -1.28 11.70
N VAL A 92 -1.10 -2.28 12.05
CA VAL A 92 -2.20 -2.16 13.03
C VAL A 92 -2.12 -3.27 14.06
N GLN A 93 -2.58 -3.03 15.28
CA GLN A 93 -2.59 -4.05 16.33
C GLN A 93 -3.93 -4.78 16.34
N ILE A 94 -3.97 -5.99 15.80
CA ILE A 94 -5.19 -6.74 15.56
C ILE A 94 -5.10 -8.17 16.09
N GLY A 95 -6.26 -8.75 16.37
CA GLY A 95 -6.46 -10.16 16.65
C GLY A 95 -7.76 -10.65 15.99
N LYS A 96 -7.97 -11.96 15.94
CA LYS A 96 -9.16 -12.55 15.32
C LYS A 96 -9.85 -13.58 16.22
N ASN A 97 -11.11 -13.87 15.91
CA ASN A 97 -11.78 -15.02 16.51
C ASN A 97 -11.26 -16.35 15.89
N ALA A 98 -11.62 -17.48 16.50
CA ALA A 98 -11.20 -18.81 16.04
C ALA A 98 -11.84 -19.27 14.71
N THR A 99 -13.04 -18.77 14.38
CA THR A 99 -13.85 -19.18 13.21
C THR A 99 -13.66 -18.29 11.98
N THR A 100 -12.89 -17.21 12.10
CA THR A 100 -12.61 -16.24 11.03
C THR A 100 -11.74 -16.87 9.95
N THR A 101 -12.22 -16.77 8.71
CA THR A 101 -11.62 -17.39 7.51
C THR A 101 -11.43 -16.40 6.36
N SER A 102 -12.17 -15.30 6.35
CA SER A 102 -12.04 -14.25 5.32
C SER A 102 -10.91 -13.29 5.71
N PRO A 103 -10.17 -12.73 4.75
CA PRO A 103 -9.01 -11.86 5.03
C PRO A 103 -9.41 -10.55 5.69
N TYR A 104 -8.47 -9.97 6.43
CA TYR A 104 -8.57 -8.59 6.91
C TYR A 104 -8.11 -7.63 5.82
N MET A 105 -8.92 -6.64 5.49
CA MET A 105 -8.65 -5.66 4.44
C MET A 105 -8.36 -4.29 5.05
N ILE A 106 -7.38 -3.57 4.52
CA ILE A 106 -7.18 -2.13 4.76
C ILE A 106 -7.24 -1.40 3.42
N ALA A 107 -8.11 -0.41 3.32
CA ALA A 107 -8.17 0.53 2.20
C ALA A 107 -7.75 1.94 2.64
N ILE A 108 -7.10 2.67 1.72
CA ILE A 108 -6.80 4.10 1.87
C ILE A 108 -7.81 4.89 1.07
N ARG A 109 -8.44 5.91 1.67
CA ARG A 109 -9.40 6.79 1.01
C ARG A 109 -9.14 8.25 1.34
N SER A 110 -9.43 9.17 0.42
CA SER A 110 -9.45 10.62 0.70
C SER A 110 -10.71 11.06 1.46
N ALA A 111 -11.78 10.26 1.42
CA ALA A 111 -13.02 10.47 2.17
C ALA A 111 -13.65 9.12 2.54
N LEU A 112 -14.44 9.07 3.60
CA LEU A 112 -15.06 7.83 4.11
C LEU A 112 -15.88 7.08 3.05
N GLN A 113 -16.69 7.81 2.27
CA GLN A 113 -17.49 7.28 1.15
C GLN A 113 -16.79 7.43 -0.21
N GLY A 114 -15.51 7.81 -0.23
CA GLY A 114 -14.75 7.94 -1.47
C GLY A 114 -14.28 6.59 -2.01
N ASP A 115 -13.74 6.62 -3.22
CA ASP A 115 -13.09 5.46 -3.83
C ASP A 115 -11.83 5.05 -3.05
N ASN A 116 -11.51 3.76 -3.11
CA ASN A 116 -10.24 3.25 -2.58
C ASN A 116 -9.09 3.76 -3.47
N ILE A 117 -8.17 4.52 -2.88
CA ILE A 117 -6.90 4.90 -3.52
C ILE A 117 -5.99 3.67 -3.61
N ALA A 118 -5.98 2.87 -2.55
CA ALA A 118 -5.22 1.63 -2.48
C ALA A 118 -5.88 0.66 -1.52
N VAL A 119 -5.62 -0.64 -1.71
CA VAL A 119 -6.13 -1.72 -0.86
C VAL A 119 -5.00 -2.71 -0.62
N SER A 120 -4.87 -3.16 0.62
CA SER A 120 -3.96 -4.22 1.04
C SER A 120 -4.73 -5.19 1.93
N PHE A 121 -4.27 -6.44 2.04
CA PHE A 121 -4.93 -7.44 2.86
C PHE A 121 -3.94 -8.41 3.46
N VAL A 122 -4.38 -9.07 4.53
CA VAL A 122 -3.65 -10.16 5.17
C VAL A 122 -4.61 -11.35 5.32
N PRO A 123 -4.22 -12.57 4.89
CA PRO A 123 -4.99 -13.78 5.11
C PRO A 123 -5.29 -14.02 6.59
N ALA A 124 -6.45 -14.63 6.90
CA ALA A 124 -6.86 -14.83 8.28
C ALA A 124 -5.87 -15.70 9.07
N GLU A 125 -5.26 -16.70 8.42
CA GLU A 125 -4.28 -17.62 8.98
C GLU A 125 -2.98 -16.94 9.44
N GLU A 126 -2.67 -15.74 8.96
CA GLU A 126 -1.50 -14.95 9.36
C GLU A 126 -1.77 -14.08 10.59
N ILE A 127 -3.03 -13.99 11.05
CA ILE A 127 -3.43 -13.17 12.20
C ILE A 127 -3.69 -14.09 13.40
N LEU A 128 -3.10 -13.74 14.55
CA LEU A 128 -3.22 -14.55 15.76
C LEU A 128 -4.67 -14.62 16.26
N THR A 129 -5.11 -15.84 16.56
CA THR A 129 -6.37 -16.10 17.25
C THR A 129 -6.24 -15.75 18.72
N GLU A 130 -7.19 -14.99 19.27
CA GLU A 130 -7.29 -14.66 20.71
C GLU A 130 -6.05 -13.95 21.32
N ASN A 131 -5.14 -13.46 20.47
CA ASN A 131 -4.00 -12.65 20.87
C ASN A 131 -3.83 -11.49 19.90
N PHE A 132 -3.22 -10.41 20.37
CA PHE A 132 -3.04 -9.18 19.60
C PHE A 132 -1.58 -9.04 19.17
N SER A 133 -1.38 -8.84 17.88
CA SER A 133 -0.06 -8.58 17.31
C SER A 133 -0.11 -7.39 16.35
N TRP A 134 1.02 -6.75 16.17
CA TRP A 134 1.19 -5.81 15.06
C TRP A 134 1.20 -6.60 13.75
N VAL A 135 0.28 -6.26 12.86
CA VAL A 135 0.14 -6.87 11.54
C VAL A 135 0.37 -5.79 10.49
N SER A 136 1.23 -6.09 9.52
CA SER A 136 1.72 -5.16 8.50
C SER A 136 0.99 -5.33 7.18
N PHE A 137 0.53 -4.21 6.62
CA PHE A 137 -0.14 -4.09 5.34
C PHE A 137 0.74 -3.28 4.40
N ARG A 138 1.23 -3.91 3.32
CA ARG A 138 2.10 -3.24 2.34
C ARG A 138 1.28 -2.66 1.19
N PHE A 139 1.72 -1.51 0.69
CA PHE A 139 1.14 -0.82 -0.45
C PHE A 139 2.22 -0.55 -1.49
N GLU A 140 1.86 -0.65 -2.77
CA GLU A 140 2.76 -0.32 -3.87
C GLU A 140 2.61 1.17 -4.23
N ASN A 141 3.62 1.97 -3.92
CA ASN A 141 3.80 3.36 -4.38
C ASN A 141 2.54 4.25 -4.27
N VAL A 142 1.90 4.29 -3.10
CA VAL A 142 0.70 5.12 -2.89
C VAL A 142 1.09 6.56 -2.64
N LYS A 143 0.91 7.41 -3.65
CA LYS A 143 1.17 8.84 -3.56
C LYS A 143 0.02 9.55 -2.84
N LEU A 144 0.32 10.24 -1.74
CA LEU A 144 -0.58 11.06 -0.95
C LEU A 144 -0.12 12.53 -0.95
N THR A 145 -1.07 13.44 -0.77
CA THR A 145 -0.77 14.86 -0.55
C THR A 145 -0.48 15.07 0.93
N VAL A 146 0.70 15.59 1.25
CA VAL A 146 1.07 15.93 2.63
C VAL A 146 0.14 17.02 3.17
N ASN A 147 -0.23 16.91 4.44
CA ASN A 147 -1.17 17.81 5.14
C ASN A 147 -2.65 17.70 4.71
N GLU A 148 -3.03 16.72 3.89
CA GLU A 148 -4.44 16.39 3.65
C GLU A 148 -4.91 15.25 4.56
N THR A 149 -6.20 15.17 4.86
CA THR A 149 -6.75 14.08 5.66
C THR A 149 -7.05 12.87 4.78
N TYR A 150 -6.55 11.70 5.19
CA TYR A 150 -6.89 10.40 4.60
C TYR A 150 -7.48 9.48 5.65
N TRP A 151 -8.15 8.43 5.20
CA TRP A 151 -8.77 7.41 6.02
C TRP A 151 -8.16 6.06 5.73
N MET A 152 -7.73 5.38 6.78
CA MET A 152 -7.43 3.95 6.75
C MET A 152 -8.69 3.18 7.18
N VAL A 153 -9.37 2.60 6.20
CA VAL A 153 -10.64 1.88 6.35
C VAL A 153 -10.37 0.39 6.45
N CYS A 154 -10.67 -0.19 7.61
CA CYS A 154 -10.51 -1.60 7.89
C CYS A 154 -11.86 -2.33 7.83
N TYR A 155 -11.90 -3.43 7.09
CA TYR A 155 -13.11 -4.21 6.84
C TYR A 155 -12.78 -5.67 6.54
N THR A 156 -13.80 -6.52 6.53
CA THR A 156 -13.72 -7.93 6.13
C THR A 156 -15.03 -8.34 5.45
N ALA A 157 -15.05 -9.52 4.85
CA ALA A 157 -16.25 -10.08 4.24
C ALA A 157 -17.42 -10.17 5.24
N ASN A 158 -18.63 -9.86 4.75
CA ASN A 158 -19.88 -10.00 5.48
C ASN A 158 -20.30 -11.48 5.58
N VAL A 159 -19.60 -12.23 6.43
CA VAL A 159 -19.82 -13.65 6.68
C VAL A 159 -20.10 -13.83 8.17
N THR A 160 -21.12 -14.62 8.50
CA THR A 160 -21.48 -14.92 9.89
C THR A 160 -20.27 -15.40 10.69
N ASP A 161 -20.06 -14.81 11.86
CA ASP A 161 -18.98 -15.15 12.79
C ASP A 161 -17.57 -14.99 12.21
N ASN A 162 -17.42 -14.11 11.23
CA ASN A 162 -16.13 -13.68 10.70
C ASN A 162 -15.81 -12.28 11.23
N PHE A 163 -15.06 -12.21 12.33
CA PHE A 163 -14.73 -10.93 12.94
C PHE A 163 -13.31 -10.86 13.52
N TYR A 164 -12.81 -9.63 13.46
CA TYR A 164 -11.55 -9.19 14.00
C TYR A 164 -11.77 -8.17 15.11
N VAL A 165 -10.71 -7.95 15.86
CA VAL A 165 -10.65 -6.92 16.89
C VAL A 165 -9.43 -6.06 16.60
N TRP A 166 -9.64 -4.76 16.44
CA TRP A 166 -8.59 -3.76 16.28
C TRP A 166 -8.44 -2.99 17.59
N LEU A 167 -7.24 -3.04 18.18
CA LEU A 167 -6.98 -2.37 19.44
C LEU A 167 -7.01 -0.85 19.27
N ALA A 168 -7.44 -0.19 20.33
CA ALA A 168 -7.70 1.23 20.38
C ALA A 168 -7.39 1.80 21.77
N ASN A 169 -7.48 3.12 21.92
CA ASN A 169 -7.27 3.82 23.17
C ASN A 169 -8.37 4.86 23.41
N SER A 170 -9.03 4.78 24.56
CA SER A 170 -10.14 5.66 24.94
C SER A 170 -9.72 7.03 25.52
N THR A 171 -8.43 7.33 25.54
CA THR A 171 -7.90 8.66 25.93
C THR A 171 -7.71 9.59 24.74
N ASN A 172 -8.05 9.13 23.52
CA ASN A 172 -7.87 9.86 22.26
C ASN A 172 -6.46 10.48 22.11
N PRO A 173 -5.39 9.67 22.19
CA PRO A 173 -4.03 10.21 22.29
C PRO A 173 -3.46 10.66 20.93
N TYR A 174 -4.16 10.47 19.81
CA TYR A 174 -3.73 10.87 18.49
C TYR A 174 -4.49 12.14 18.04
N PRO A 175 -3.88 13.33 18.15
CA PRO A 175 -4.59 14.61 18.01
C PRO A 175 -5.00 14.96 16.57
N ASN A 176 -4.43 14.28 15.57
CA ASN A 176 -4.61 14.61 14.16
C ASN A 176 -5.57 13.65 13.45
N GLY A 177 -6.40 12.93 14.22
CA GLY A 177 -7.27 11.90 13.70
C GLY A 177 -8.63 11.87 14.37
N THR A 178 -9.48 11.02 13.81
CA THR A 178 -10.81 10.72 14.29
C THR A 178 -11.14 9.31 13.85
N VAL A 179 -11.81 8.56 14.72
CA VAL A 179 -12.34 7.25 14.37
C VAL A 179 -13.70 7.41 13.71
N ALA A 180 -14.02 6.56 12.75
CA ALA A 180 -15.37 6.44 12.23
C ALA A 180 -15.80 4.98 12.20
N ILE A 181 -17.08 4.75 12.47
CA ILE A 181 -17.68 3.41 12.53
C ILE A 181 -18.82 3.35 11.50
N SER A 182 -18.85 2.26 10.74
CA SER A 182 -19.97 1.89 9.90
C SER A 182 -20.58 0.58 10.38
N PHE A 183 -21.91 0.52 10.41
CA PHE A 183 -22.70 -0.69 10.75
C PHE A 183 -23.38 -1.30 9.52
N ASP A 184 -23.07 -0.80 8.33
CA ASP A 184 -23.77 -1.12 7.08
C ASP A 184 -22.78 -1.29 5.93
N ASP A 185 -21.64 -1.94 6.20
CA ASP A 185 -20.62 -2.27 5.17
C ASP A 185 -20.05 -1.03 4.44
N GLY A 186 -19.85 0.05 5.19
CA GLY A 186 -19.25 1.29 4.72
C GLY A 186 -20.21 2.24 3.99
N GLN A 187 -21.51 1.98 3.97
CA GLN A 187 -22.50 2.85 3.31
C GLN A 187 -22.73 4.17 4.08
N SER A 188 -22.77 4.09 5.41
CA SER A 188 -22.85 5.25 6.31
C SER A 188 -21.84 5.15 7.44
N TRP A 189 -21.42 6.32 7.94
CA TRP A 189 -20.35 6.44 8.91
C TRP A 189 -20.73 7.39 10.03
N THR A 190 -20.36 7.03 11.26
CA THR A 190 -20.50 7.87 12.45
C THR A 190 -19.12 8.11 13.04
N ASN A 191 -18.75 9.38 13.26
CA ASN A 191 -17.48 9.73 13.87
C ASN A 191 -17.51 9.48 15.38
N GLU A 192 -16.44 8.87 15.90
CA GLU A 192 -16.15 8.68 17.30
C GLU A 192 -14.97 9.56 17.70
N THR A 193 -15.17 10.39 18.72
CA THR A 193 -14.24 11.47 19.11
C THR A 193 -13.50 11.17 20.41
N THR A 194 -13.76 10.02 21.03
CA THR A 194 -13.21 9.65 22.34
C THR A 194 -12.26 8.46 22.25
N VAL A 195 -11.98 7.97 21.06
CA VAL A 195 -11.19 6.77 20.83
C VAL A 195 -10.31 6.99 19.62
N ASP A 196 -9.06 6.54 19.69
CA ASP A 196 -8.18 6.39 18.54
C ASP A 196 -7.79 4.92 18.38
N MET A 197 -7.75 4.43 17.15
CA MET A 197 -7.26 3.09 16.85
C MET A 197 -5.73 3.05 16.90
N THR A 198 -5.17 1.87 17.18
CA THR A 198 -3.72 1.65 17.15
C THR A 198 -3.21 1.54 15.73
N PHE A 199 -2.21 2.33 15.34
CA PHE A 199 -1.60 2.22 14.02
C PHE A 199 -0.18 2.78 13.98
N ILE A 200 0.57 2.39 12.95
CA ILE A 200 1.83 3.02 12.54
C ILE A 200 1.77 3.14 11.03
N THR A 201 2.01 4.33 10.47
CA THR A 201 2.23 4.49 9.03
C THR A 201 3.72 4.68 8.75
N TYR A 202 4.12 4.21 7.58
CA TYR A 202 5.47 4.31 7.06
C TYR A 202 5.42 4.96 5.69
N GLY A 203 6.44 5.76 5.38
CA GLY A 203 6.48 6.42 4.10
C GLY A 203 7.85 6.95 3.70
N LEU A 204 7.87 7.48 2.47
CA LEU A 204 9.04 8.05 1.81
C LEU A 204 8.71 9.45 1.29
N ASP A 205 9.73 10.30 1.20
CA ASP A 205 9.62 11.51 0.40
C ASP A 205 9.57 11.11 -1.08
N ALA A 206 8.58 11.65 -1.81
CA ALA A 206 8.40 11.29 -3.22
C ALA A 206 9.45 11.99 -4.07
N THR A 207 9.90 11.30 -5.10
CA THR A 207 10.61 11.91 -6.22
C THR A 207 9.85 11.70 -7.52
N GLU A 208 10.34 12.36 -8.57
CA GLU A 208 9.78 12.28 -9.90
C GLU A 208 10.88 11.87 -10.87
N LEU A 209 10.53 10.97 -11.79
CA LEU A 209 11.43 10.49 -12.83
C LEU A 209 10.95 11.02 -14.18
N ASP A 210 11.87 11.37 -15.04
CA ASP A 210 11.63 11.58 -16.47
C ASP A 210 12.33 10.48 -17.25
N LEU A 211 11.65 9.97 -18.27
CA LEU A 211 12.14 8.93 -19.16
C LEU A 211 12.21 9.50 -20.57
N THR A 212 13.30 9.34 -21.30
CA THR A 212 13.42 9.77 -22.70
C THR A 212 13.92 8.61 -23.55
N LEU A 213 13.27 8.39 -24.70
CA LEU A 213 13.68 7.43 -25.72
C LEU A 213 14.19 8.17 -26.96
N ARG A 214 15.25 7.65 -27.58
CA ARG A 214 15.79 8.17 -28.84
C ARG A 214 16.25 7.03 -29.76
N GLY A 215 15.96 7.17 -31.04
CA GLY A 215 16.57 6.35 -32.09
C GLY A 215 18.02 6.77 -32.38
N GLY A 216 18.61 6.13 -33.38
CA GLY A 216 20.01 6.28 -33.78
C GLY A 216 20.64 4.92 -34.01
N LEU A 217 21.83 4.69 -33.47
CA LEU A 217 22.48 3.38 -33.47
C LEU A 217 21.90 2.51 -32.34
N GLY A 218 20.69 2.00 -32.52
CA GLY A 218 19.89 1.31 -31.50
C GLY A 218 18.86 2.22 -30.84
N ILE A 219 18.28 1.72 -29.75
CA ILE A 219 17.35 2.46 -28.89
C ILE A 219 18.13 2.96 -27.70
N HIS A 220 18.26 4.28 -27.58
CA HIS A 220 18.84 4.93 -26.42
C HIS A 220 17.74 5.32 -25.45
N TYR A 221 17.95 5.02 -24.17
CA TYR A 221 17.10 5.51 -23.10
C TYR A 221 17.88 6.36 -22.12
N THR A 222 17.17 7.31 -21.52
CA THR A 222 17.70 8.20 -20.50
C THR A 222 16.66 8.35 -19.42
N ILE A 223 17.03 8.07 -18.18
CA ILE A 223 16.19 8.24 -17.00
C ILE A 223 16.84 9.32 -16.16
N ARG A 224 16.07 10.35 -15.85
CA ARG A 224 16.51 11.47 -15.03
C ARG A 224 15.63 11.53 -13.78
N ASN A 225 16.27 11.60 -12.63
CA ASN A 225 15.57 12.03 -11.43
C ASN A 225 15.36 13.54 -11.53
N ILE A 226 14.12 13.99 -11.68
CA ILE A 226 13.78 15.43 -11.75
C ILE A 226 13.26 15.98 -10.43
N GLY A 227 13.11 15.14 -9.41
CA GLY A 227 12.75 15.55 -8.05
C GLY A 227 13.94 15.95 -7.19
N ALA A 228 13.63 16.43 -5.98
CA ALA A 228 14.59 16.97 -5.02
C ALA A 228 15.18 15.93 -4.05
N VAL A 229 14.71 14.69 -4.10
CA VAL A 229 15.19 13.58 -3.25
C VAL A 229 15.68 12.42 -4.10
N ASN A 230 16.51 11.54 -3.53
CA ASN A 230 17.02 10.35 -4.19
C ASN A 230 15.87 9.45 -4.70
N ALA A 231 15.98 8.90 -5.91
CA ALA A 231 15.10 7.82 -6.35
C ALA A 231 15.70 6.47 -5.91
N THR A 232 14.99 5.71 -5.09
CA THR A 232 15.49 4.47 -4.49
C THR A 232 15.05 3.24 -5.27
N GLY A 233 15.92 2.24 -5.39
CA GLY A 233 15.61 0.98 -6.07
C GLY A 233 15.08 1.17 -7.49
N VAL A 234 15.74 1.99 -8.31
CA VAL A 234 15.31 2.28 -9.69
C VAL A 234 15.38 0.99 -10.52
N GLN A 235 14.28 0.63 -11.16
CA GLN A 235 14.16 -0.54 -12.02
C GLN A 235 13.60 -0.13 -13.37
N ILE A 236 14.04 -0.83 -14.41
CA ILE A 236 13.63 -0.59 -15.79
C ILE A 236 13.10 -1.88 -16.41
N SER A 237 12.16 -1.72 -17.33
CA SER A 237 11.74 -2.77 -18.25
C SER A 237 11.59 -2.16 -19.64
N LEU A 238 12.32 -2.70 -20.60
CA LEU A 238 12.30 -2.28 -22.01
C LEU A 238 11.83 -3.47 -22.86
N GLN A 239 10.78 -3.26 -23.63
CA GLN A 239 10.26 -4.23 -24.59
C GLN A 239 10.30 -3.65 -26.00
N VAL A 240 10.82 -4.43 -26.95
CA VAL A 240 10.85 -4.07 -28.37
C VAL A 240 10.20 -5.19 -29.17
N THR A 241 9.11 -4.90 -29.86
CA THR A 241 8.36 -5.86 -30.67
C THR A 241 8.25 -5.41 -32.13
N GLY A 242 8.08 -6.37 -33.05
CA GLY A 242 7.80 -6.12 -34.47
C GLY A 242 8.89 -6.63 -35.41
N GLY A 243 9.24 -5.84 -36.41
CA GLY A 243 10.11 -6.23 -37.52
C GLY A 243 9.36 -7.03 -38.61
N ILE A 244 10.08 -7.40 -39.67
CA ILE A 244 9.56 -8.27 -40.73
C ILE A 244 9.18 -9.61 -40.10
N PHE A 245 7.93 -10.03 -40.31
CA PHE A 245 7.33 -11.24 -39.74
C PHE A 245 7.40 -11.32 -38.20
N ASP A 246 7.37 -10.18 -37.51
CA ASP A 246 7.38 -10.10 -36.03
C ASP A 246 8.59 -10.80 -35.37
N MET A 247 9.71 -10.87 -36.10
CA MET A 247 10.91 -11.57 -35.65
C MET A 247 11.70 -10.81 -34.56
N ILE A 248 11.34 -9.57 -34.25
CA ILE A 248 11.96 -8.79 -33.19
C ILE A 248 11.07 -8.88 -31.96
N ASN A 249 11.62 -9.50 -30.91
CA ASN A 249 11.01 -9.57 -29.60
C ASN A 249 12.13 -9.54 -28.55
N ILE A 250 12.49 -8.33 -28.10
CA ILE A 250 13.57 -8.10 -27.14
C ILE A 250 12.95 -7.62 -25.85
N THR A 251 13.42 -8.18 -24.74
CA THR A 251 13.10 -7.73 -23.39
C THR A 251 14.40 -7.49 -22.64
N GLU A 252 14.56 -6.31 -22.05
CA GLU A 252 15.67 -5.93 -21.19
C GLU A 252 15.10 -5.42 -19.87
N ASP A 253 15.35 -6.15 -18.79
CA ASP A 253 15.03 -5.74 -17.43
C ASP A 253 16.31 -5.42 -16.67
N GLY A 254 16.27 -4.40 -15.81
CA GLY A 254 17.44 -3.95 -15.07
C GLY A 254 17.09 -3.39 -13.70
N ILE A 255 18.00 -3.59 -12.74
CA ILE A 255 17.95 -2.99 -11.40
C ILE A 255 19.20 -2.13 -11.23
N PHE A 256 19.00 -0.86 -10.87
CA PHE A 256 20.08 0.03 -10.49
C PHE A 256 20.24 0.01 -8.96
N ALA A 257 21.37 -0.53 -8.50
CA ALA A 257 21.60 -0.79 -7.07
C ALA A 257 21.84 0.47 -6.23
N SER A 258 22.27 1.58 -6.85
CA SER A 258 22.45 2.86 -6.15
C SER A 258 21.19 3.71 -6.30
N PRO A 259 20.80 4.46 -5.26
CA PRO A 259 19.82 5.52 -5.46
C PRO A 259 20.29 6.48 -6.56
N LEU A 260 19.37 6.93 -7.41
CA LEU A 260 19.62 7.95 -8.41
C LEU A 260 19.48 9.33 -7.74
N PRO A 261 20.56 10.10 -7.54
CA PRO A 261 20.48 11.37 -6.82
C PRO A 261 19.62 12.42 -7.55
N PRO A 262 19.16 13.47 -6.84
CA PRO A 262 18.42 14.58 -7.46
C PRO A 262 19.11 15.13 -8.71
N TYR A 263 18.34 15.33 -9.77
CA TYR A 263 18.77 15.91 -11.04
C TYR A 263 19.80 15.10 -11.83
N MET A 264 20.19 13.92 -11.33
CA MET A 264 21.11 13.02 -12.00
C MET A 264 20.41 12.14 -13.01
N THR A 265 21.21 11.65 -13.95
CA THR A 265 20.76 10.89 -15.11
C THR A 265 21.51 9.57 -15.20
N ILE A 266 20.78 8.51 -15.53
CA ILE A 266 21.32 7.24 -16.00
C ILE A 266 20.78 6.96 -17.39
N GLY A 267 21.44 6.11 -18.15
CA GLY A 267 20.99 5.75 -19.48
C GLY A 267 21.64 4.47 -19.94
N GLY A 268 21.07 3.92 -21.00
CA GLY A 268 21.54 2.68 -21.60
C GLY A 268 21.11 2.60 -23.05
N ARG A 269 21.36 1.44 -23.64
CA ARG A 269 21.13 1.22 -25.06
C ARG A 269 20.79 -0.23 -25.35
N ALA A 270 19.68 -0.45 -26.05
CA ALA A 270 19.37 -1.71 -26.68
C ALA A 270 19.70 -1.67 -28.18
N LEU A 271 20.21 -2.77 -28.72
CA LEU A 271 20.54 -2.92 -30.14
C LEU A 271 19.64 -3.98 -30.77
N PRO A 272 18.40 -3.64 -31.17
CA PRO A 272 17.61 -4.55 -31.98
C PRO A 272 18.32 -4.80 -33.31
N LEU A 273 18.36 -6.05 -33.74
CA LEU A 273 18.83 -6.43 -35.06
C LEU A 273 17.65 -6.91 -35.90
N GLY A 274 17.33 -6.19 -36.96
CA GLY A 274 16.30 -6.61 -37.90
C GLY A 274 15.95 -5.53 -38.90
N LEU A 275 14.82 -5.72 -39.56
CA LEU A 275 14.29 -4.77 -40.53
C LEU A 275 12.79 -4.67 -40.30
N GLY A 276 12.20 -3.48 -40.42
CA GLY A 276 10.75 -3.31 -40.39
C GLY A 276 10.24 -2.36 -39.29
N PRO A 277 8.92 -2.16 -39.22
CA PRO A 277 8.29 -1.36 -38.17
C PRO A 277 8.49 -2.04 -36.82
N ILE A 278 8.70 -1.26 -35.76
CA ILE A 278 8.81 -1.74 -34.39
C ILE A 278 7.98 -0.88 -33.45
N GLN A 279 7.59 -1.46 -32.32
CA GLN A 279 7.08 -0.73 -31.16
C GLN A 279 8.06 -0.91 -30.00
N VAL A 280 8.37 0.20 -29.33
CA VAL A 280 9.25 0.24 -28.17
C VAL A 280 8.43 0.70 -26.98
N THR A 281 8.32 -0.12 -25.96
CA THR A 281 7.69 0.24 -24.68
C THR A 281 8.75 0.17 -23.60
N MET A 282 8.92 1.25 -22.85
CA MET A 282 9.83 1.28 -21.71
C MET A 282 9.12 1.81 -20.48
N SER A 283 9.23 1.09 -19.38
CA SER A 283 8.79 1.49 -18.05
C SER A 283 9.99 1.71 -17.14
N VAL A 284 9.91 2.75 -16.30
CA VAL A 284 10.82 2.95 -15.17
C VAL A 284 10.01 3.10 -13.89
N ARG A 285 10.43 2.40 -12.84
CA ARG A 285 9.85 2.49 -11.49
C ARG A 285 10.93 2.71 -10.44
N ALA A 286 10.57 3.36 -9.34
CA ALA A 286 11.39 3.47 -8.14
C ALA A 286 10.51 3.27 -6.91
N GLY A 287 11.12 2.98 -5.76
CA GLY A 287 10.40 2.75 -4.51
C GLY A 287 9.71 4.00 -3.94
N ASN A 288 10.14 5.18 -4.36
CA ASN A 288 9.56 6.46 -3.95
C ASN A 288 9.18 7.35 -5.15
N ALA A 289 8.93 6.76 -6.32
CA ALA A 289 8.41 7.49 -7.47
C ALA A 289 7.29 6.70 -8.14
N LEU A 290 6.34 7.41 -8.76
CA LEU A 290 5.36 6.79 -9.64
C LEU A 290 6.07 6.18 -10.86
N GLU A 291 5.50 5.08 -11.38
CA GLU A 291 5.98 4.49 -12.61
C GLU A 291 5.80 5.45 -13.79
N VAL A 292 6.81 5.51 -14.65
CA VAL A 292 6.77 6.28 -15.89
C VAL A 292 6.96 5.33 -17.05
N THR A 293 5.93 5.23 -17.90
CA THR A 293 5.95 4.42 -19.13
C THR A 293 5.98 5.33 -20.34
N LYS A 294 6.85 5.00 -21.31
CA LYS A 294 6.84 5.59 -22.65
C LYS A 294 6.77 4.51 -23.71
N THR A 295 5.84 4.71 -24.63
CA THR A 295 5.73 3.90 -25.85
C THR A 295 6.04 4.78 -27.04
N ALA A 296 6.85 4.27 -27.96
CA ALA A 296 7.21 4.92 -29.21
C ALA A 296 7.16 3.91 -30.35
N ASP A 297 6.53 4.28 -31.44
CA ASP A 297 6.59 3.53 -32.68
C ASP A 297 7.82 3.94 -33.47
N GLY A 298 8.34 3.03 -34.28
CA GLY A 298 9.54 3.28 -35.05
C GLY A 298 9.77 2.32 -36.19
N PHE A 299 10.95 2.43 -36.77
CA PHE A 299 11.43 1.54 -37.81
C PHE A 299 12.88 1.18 -37.53
N VAL A 300 13.22 -0.10 -37.68
CA VAL A 300 14.58 -0.58 -37.59
C VAL A 300 15.12 -0.96 -38.96
N LEU A 301 16.36 -0.56 -39.24
CA LEU A 301 17.14 -0.89 -40.43
C LEU A 301 18.49 -1.45 -39.96
N PHE A 302 18.60 -2.77 -39.92
CA PHE A 302 19.65 -3.51 -39.26
C PHE A 302 19.72 -3.17 -37.76
N PHE A 303 20.64 -2.30 -37.37
CA PHE A 303 20.80 -1.82 -35.99
C PHE A 303 20.50 -0.32 -35.86
N PHE A 304 20.16 0.37 -36.95
CA PHE A 304 19.70 1.74 -36.91
C PHE A 304 18.21 1.79 -36.62
N VAL A 305 17.81 2.60 -35.65
CA VAL A 305 16.42 2.75 -35.22
C VAL A 305 15.97 4.20 -35.42
N ILE A 306 14.78 4.40 -35.97
CA ILE A 306 14.13 5.70 -36.10
C ILE A 306 12.86 5.63 -35.26
N LEU A 307 12.76 6.44 -34.21
CA LEU A 307 11.56 6.56 -33.37
C LEU A 307 10.78 7.82 -33.74
N GLN A 308 9.46 7.77 -33.62
CA GLN A 308 8.54 8.90 -33.83
C GLN A 308 8.11 9.52 -32.50
#